data_AF-A0A5U5SP06-F1
#
_entry.id   AF-A0A5U5SP06-F1
#
_cell.length_a   1.000
_cell.length_b   1.000
_cell.length_c   1.000
_cell.angle_alpha   90.00
_cell.angle_beta   90.00
_cell.angle_gamma   90.00
#
_symmetry.space_group_name_H-M   'P 1'
#
loop_
_entity.id
_entity.type
_entity.pdbx_description
1 polymer ?
#
loop_
_entity_poly.entity_id
_entity_poly.type
_entity_poly.pdbx_seq_one_letter_code
_entity_poly.pdbx_strand_id
1 'polypeptide(L)'
;MSQPFDFDKALKALQSGQALTGKDGILTPLIKQLTEAALSAELDSHLASDVEANRKNGSGKKTIKAPTGTFELATPRDRNGTFEPQLVKKHQTTLSDEIERKIIRLFALGM
;
A
#
# COMPACT_ATOMS: atom_id res chain seq x y z
N MET A 1 -5.03 10.67 12.87
CA MET A 1 -4.24 9.69 13.66
C MET A 1 -4.72 8.31 13.27
N SER A 2 -3.90 7.54 12.54
CA SER A 2 -4.16 6.10 12.35
C SER A 2 -4.07 5.42 13.72
N GLN A 3 -5.06 4.61 14.08
CA GLN A 3 -4.98 3.80 15.30
C GLN A 3 -3.78 2.84 15.17
N PRO A 4 -2.94 2.66 16.21
CA PRO A 4 -1.83 1.72 16.17
C PRO A 4 -2.33 0.29 15.93
N PHE A 5 -1.53 -0.54 15.25
CA PHE A 5 -1.87 -1.94 15.01
C PHE A 5 -2.00 -2.70 16.34
N ASP A 6 -3.13 -3.37 16.53
CA ASP A 6 -3.44 -4.15 17.74
C ASP A 6 -3.01 -5.62 17.56
N PHE A 7 -1.88 -5.97 18.18
CA PHE A 7 -1.31 -7.31 18.13
C PHE A 7 -2.14 -8.36 18.88
N ASP A 8 -2.83 -7.98 19.96
CA ASP A 8 -3.65 -8.90 20.76
C ASP A 8 -4.89 -9.33 19.98
N LYS A 9 -5.51 -8.37 19.29
CA LYS A 9 -6.62 -8.65 18.37
C LYS A 9 -6.16 -9.52 17.20
N ALA A 10 -4.97 -9.24 16.64
CA ALA A 10 -4.40 -10.03 15.56
C ALA A 10 -4.12 -11.48 15.98
N LEU A 11 -3.60 -11.71 17.19
CA LEU A 11 -3.36 -13.05 17.73
C LEU A 11 -4.65 -13.85 17.92
N LYS A 12 -5.70 -13.23 18.46
CA LYS A 12 -7.02 -13.88 18.59
C LYS A 12 -7.61 -14.25 17.23
N ALA A 13 -7.49 -13.36 16.24
CA ALA A 13 -7.94 -13.62 14.88
C ALA A 13 -7.16 -14.77 14.22
N LEU A 14 -5.84 -14.84 14.46
CA LEU A 14 -4.99 -15.94 14.00
C LEU A 14 -5.44 -17.28 14.60
N GLN A 15 -5.70 -17.32 15.90
CA GLN A 15 -6.20 -18.51 16.61
C GLN A 15 -7.58 -18.95 16.09
N SER A 16 -8.40 -18.02 15.61
CA SER A 16 -9.71 -18.31 15.02
C SER A 16 -9.66 -18.82 13.57
N GLY A 17 -8.47 -18.92 12.96
CA GLY A 17 -8.29 -19.43 11.60
C GLY A 17 -8.57 -18.40 10.50
N GLN A 18 -8.63 -17.11 10.84
CA GLN A 18 -8.86 -16.04 9.87
C GLN A 18 -7.65 -15.90 8.93
N ALA A 19 -7.91 -15.56 7.66
CA ALA A 19 -6.87 -15.42 6.65
C ALA A 19 -5.86 -14.31 7.02
N LEU A 20 -4.56 -14.58 6.78
CA LEU A 20 -3.47 -13.63 7.05
C LEU A 20 -3.56 -12.37 6.18
N THR A 21 -4.00 -12.53 4.93
CA THR A 21 -4.06 -11.49 3.90
C THR A 21 -5.46 -11.40 3.31
N GLY A 22 -5.79 -10.25 2.71
CA GLY A 22 -7.06 -10.02 2.01
C GLY A 22 -7.80 -8.79 2.53
N LYS A 23 -9.04 -8.57 2.08
CA LYS A 23 -9.83 -7.38 2.48
C LYS A 23 -9.98 -7.27 4.01
N ASP A 24 -10.21 -8.41 4.65
CA ASP A 24 -10.33 -8.57 6.10
C ASP A 24 -9.17 -9.42 6.67
N GLY A 25 -8.01 -9.36 6.00
CA GLY A 25 -6.81 -10.08 6.43
C GLY A 25 -6.24 -9.49 7.72
N ILE A 26 -5.75 -10.36 8.60
CA ILE A 26 -5.18 -9.96 9.90
C ILE A 26 -4.05 -8.93 9.72
N LEU A 27 -3.21 -9.11 8.69
CA LEU A 27 -2.04 -8.27 8.44
C LEU A 27 -2.33 -7.06 7.54
N THR A 28 -3.51 -7.00 6.92
CA THR A 28 -3.85 -5.92 5.98
C THR A 28 -3.77 -4.53 6.60
N PRO A 29 -4.25 -4.29 7.84
CA PRO A 29 -4.07 -3.00 8.50
C PRO A 29 -2.59 -2.66 8.76
N LEU A 30 -1.76 -3.66 9.08
CA LEU A 30 -0.32 -3.46 9.30
C LEU A 30 0.39 -3.09 8.00
N ILE A 31 0.13 -3.83 6.92
CA ILE A 31 0.69 -3.55 5.59
C ILE A 31 0.29 -2.15 5.14
N LYS A 32 -0.98 -1.77 5.34
CA LYS A 32 -1.46 -0.42 5.07
C LYS A 32 -0.67 0.63 5.87
N GLN A 33 -0.55 0.48 7.19
CA GLN A 33 0.17 1.45 8.02
C GLN A 33 1.65 1.58 7.63
N LEU A 34 2.32 0.46 7.38
CA LEU A 34 3.71 0.43 6.95
C LEU A 34 3.89 1.17 5.62
N THR A 35 3.02 0.90 4.64
CA THR A 35 3.09 1.52 3.32
C THR A 35 2.75 3.01 3.35
N GLU A 36 1.75 3.44 4.13
CA GLU A 36 1.42 4.86 4.30
C GLU A 36 2.55 5.63 5.01
N ALA A 37 3.16 5.03 6.03
CA ALA A 37 4.30 5.62 6.73
C ALA A 37 5.51 5.76 5.82
N ALA A 38 5.83 4.73 5.04
CA ALA A 38 6.93 4.76 4.08
C ALA A 38 6.71 5.81 2.98
N LEU A 39 5.50 5.89 2.41
CA LEU A 39 5.16 6.92 1.39
C LEU A 39 5.21 8.33 1.98
N SER A 40 4.83 8.51 3.25
CA SER A 40 4.93 9.80 3.93
C SER A 40 6.39 10.22 4.11
N ALA A 41 7.26 9.27 4.49
CA ALA A 41 8.69 9.49 4.60
C ALA A 41 9.34 9.83 3.24
N GLU A 42 8.96 9.13 2.17
CA GLU A 42 9.41 9.46 0.80
C GLU A 42 9.04 10.90 0.42
N LEU A 43 7.80 11.31 0.69
CA LEU A 43 7.33 12.68 0.40
C LEU A 43 8.07 13.73 1.24
N ASP A 44 8.36 13.43 2.51
CA ASP A 44 9.16 14.31 3.37
C ASP A 44 10.58 14.48 2.84
N SER A 45 11.20 13.39 2.38
CA SER A 45 12.52 13.45 1.74
C SER A 45 12.51 14.23 0.42
N HIS A 46 11.45 14.07 -0.39
CA HIS A 46 11.27 14.82 -1.64
C HIS A 46 11.18 16.32 -1.38
N LEU A 47 10.32 16.72 -0.44
CA LEU A 47 10.14 18.14 -0.09
C LEU A 47 11.38 18.76 0.55
N ALA A 48 12.18 17.99 1.28
CA ALA A 48 13.44 18.48 1.86
C ALA A 48 14.53 18.72 0.79
N SER A 49 14.42 18.06 -0.36
CA SER A 49 15.39 18.15 -1.46
C SER A 49 14.93 19.09 -2.59
N ASP A 50 13.70 19.61 -2.50
CA ASP A 50 13.10 20.43 -3.55
C ASP A 50 13.70 21.84 -3.54
N VAL A 51 14.06 22.33 -4.73
CA VAL A 51 14.64 23.67 -4.91
C VAL A 51 13.54 24.73 -5.02
N GLU A 52 12.36 24.32 -5.51
CA GLU A 52 11.22 25.19 -5.67
C GLU A 52 10.32 25.17 -4.41
N ALA A 53 9.55 26.24 -4.23
CA ALA A 53 8.59 26.30 -3.13
C ALA A 53 7.48 25.26 -3.33
N ASN A 54 7.56 24.16 -2.58
CA ASN A 54 6.60 23.07 -2.62
C ASN A 54 6.11 22.70 -1.20
N ARG A 55 4.94 22.07 -1.11
CA ARG A 55 4.30 21.71 0.17
C ARG A 55 3.38 20.50 0.03
N LYS A 56 3.07 19.86 1.15
CA LYS A 56 2.08 18.76 1.20
C LYS A 56 0.70 19.26 0.76
N ASN A 57 -0.02 18.46 -0.02
CA ASN A 57 -1.36 18.78 -0.53
C ASN A 57 -2.37 17.67 -0.21
N GLY A 58 -2.36 17.22 1.04
CA GLY A 58 -3.20 16.13 1.54
C GLY A 58 -2.83 14.76 0.98
N SER A 59 -3.80 13.85 0.97
CA SER A 59 -3.64 12.47 0.52
C SER A 59 -4.74 12.08 -0.47
N GLY A 60 -4.36 11.37 -1.53
CA GLY A 60 -5.29 10.67 -2.42
C GLY A 60 -5.64 9.28 -1.87
N LYS A 61 -6.75 8.72 -2.34
CA LYS A 61 -7.10 7.32 -2.09
C LYS A 61 -6.68 6.45 -3.26
N LYS A 62 -6.05 5.32 -2.98
CA LYS A 62 -5.65 4.32 -3.97
C LYS A 62 -6.09 2.95 -3.51
N THR A 63 -6.86 2.24 -4.35
CA THR A 63 -7.27 0.86 -4.07
C THR A 63 -6.22 -0.11 -4.58
N ILE A 64 -5.60 -0.84 -3.65
CA ILE A 64 -4.57 -1.84 -3.95
C ILE A 64 -5.20 -3.22 -4.01
N LYS A 65 -4.83 -3.99 -5.02
CA LYS A 65 -5.20 -5.37 -5.26
C LYS A 65 -4.13 -6.29 -4.69
N ALA A 66 -4.56 -7.19 -3.82
CA ALA A 66 -3.78 -8.29 -3.27
C ALA A 66 -4.40 -9.63 -3.74
N PRO A 67 -3.66 -10.74 -3.67
CA PRO A 67 -4.15 -12.05 -4.12
C PRO A 67 -5.47 -12.50 -3.46
N THR A 68 -5.69 -12.07 -2.22
CA THR A 68 -6.81 -12.48 -1.37
C THR A 68 -7.83 -11.35 -1.12
N GLY A 69 -7.71 -10.22 -1.82
CA GLY A 69 -8.68 -9.12 -1.70
C GLY A 69 -8.11 -7.75 -2.06
N THR A 70 -8.86 -6.70 -1.75
CA THR A 70 -8.45 -5.31 -2.00
C THR A 70 -8.46 -4.51 -0.71
N PHE A 71 -7.60 -3.49 -0.63
CA PHE A 71 -7.61 -2.54 0.48
C PHE A 71 -7.32 -1.12 0.00
N GLU A 72 -7.79 -0.13 0.76
CA GLU A 72 -7.59 1.28 0.46
C GLU A 72 -6.35 1.83 1.16
N LEU A 73 -5.47 2.46 0.37
CA LEU A 73 -4.26 3.14 0.78
C LEU A 73 -4.42 4.66 0.64
N ALA A 74 -4.02 5.42 1.66
CA ALA A 74 -3.89 6.86 1.57
C ALA A 74 -2.50 7.25 1.07
N THR A 75 -2.40 7.75 -0.17
CA THR A 75 -1.13 8.14 -0.78
C THR A 75 -0.93 9.65 -0.65
N PRO A 76 0.14 10.12 0.02
CA PRO A 76 0.43 11.56 0.12
C PRO A 76 0.81 12.14 -1.24
N ARG A 77 0.60 13.45 -1.41
CA ARG A 77 0.97 14.17 -2.63
C ARG A 77 1.50 15.57 -2.32
N ASP A 78 2.35 16.08 -3.20
CA ASP A 78 2.84 17.44 -3.16
C ASP A 78 1.87 18.40 -3.88
N ARG A 79 2.10 19.71 -3.75
CA ARG A 79 1.25 20.74 -4.35
C ARG A 79 1.55 20.90 -5.84
N ASN A 80 2.81 20.79 -6.21
CA ASN A 80 3.27 21.01 -7.58
C ASN A 80 3.10 19.76 -8.46
N GLY A 81 2.83 18.59 -7.87
CA GLY A 81 2.62 17.33 -8.58
C GLY A 81 3.91 16.66 -9.08
N THR A 82 5.05 17.13 -8.59
CA THR A 82 6.41 16.70 -8.99
C THR A 82 6.86 15.42 -8.28
N PHE A 83 6.22 15.07 -7.17
CA PHE A 83 6.59 13.89 -6.38
C PHE A 83 6.27 12.59 -7.14
N GLU A 84 7.27 11.72 -7.26
CA GLU A 84 7.16 10.38 -7.86
C GLU A 84 7.51 9.30 -6.82
N PRO A 85 6.50 8.69 -6.15
CA PRO A 85 6.72 7.67 -5.13
C PRO A 85 7.37 6.42 -5.72
N GLN A 86 8.33 5.84 -4.99
CA GLN A 86 9.11 4.68 -5.45
C GLN A 86 8.52 3.37 -4.94
N LEU A 87 8.08 3.32 -3.68
CA LEU A 87 7.50 2.12 -3.08
C LEU A 87 6.20 1.69 -3.79
N VAL A 88 5.32 2.64 -4.09
CA VAL A 88 4.06 2.40 -4.82
C VAL A 88 3.92 3.46 -5.91
N LYS A 89 4.35 3.11 -7.13
CA LYS A 89 4.41 4.02 -8.27
C LYS A 89 3.05 4.61 -8.62
N LYS A 90 3.03 5.74 -9.34
CA LYS A 90 1.79 6.30 -9.90
C LYS A 90 1.09 5.24 -10.75
N HIS A 91 -0.24 5.17 -10.62
CA HIS A 91 -1.11 4.19 -11.29
C HIS A 91 -0.85 2.70 -10.99
N GLN A 92 0.18 2.34 -10.22
CA GLN A 92 0.37 0.98 -9.74
C GLN A 92 -0.76 0.59 -8.79
N THR A 93 -1.43 -0.54 -9.07
CA THR A 93 -2.55 -1.06 -8.26
C THR A 93 -2.26 -2.41 -7.62
N THR A 94 -1.08 -2.98 -7.81
CA THR A 94 -0.62 -4.26 -7.25
C THR A 94 0.69 -4.05 -6.47
N LEU A 95 0.82 -4.67 -5.29
CA LEU A 95 2.04 -4.60 -4.47
C LEU A 95 3.09 -5.63 -4.86
N SER A 96 2.66 -6.75 -5.45
CA SER A 96 3.55 -7.84 -5.86
C SER A 96 3.21 -8.30 -7.27
N ASP A 97 4.22 -8.81 -7.96
CA ASP A 97 4.10 -9.38 -9.31
C ASP A 97 3.51 -10.80 -9.29
N GLU A 98 3.01 -11.28 -8.14
CA GLU A 98 2.57 -12.66 -7.98
C GLU A 98 1.41 -13.01 -8.94
N ILE A 99 0.48 -12.07 -9.10
CA ILE A 99 -0.66 -12.22 -10.02
C ILE A 99 -0.17 -12.27 -11.46
N GLU A 100 0.76 -11.39 -11.85
CA GLU A 100 1.33 -11.36 -13.20
C GLU A 100 2.03 -12.68 -13.53
N ARG A 101 2.83 -13.19 -12.60
CA ARG A 101 3.49 -14.51 -12.74
C ARG A 101 2.48 -15.64 -12.87
N LYS A 102 1.38 -15.60 -12.11
CA LYS A 102 0.30 -16.59 -12.23
C LYS A 102 -0.38 -16.51 -13.60
N ILE A 103 -0.70 -15.31 -14.08
CA ILE A 103 -1.29 -15.11 -15.42
C ILE A 103 -0.38 -15.67 -16.51
N ILE A 104 0.92 -15.37 -16.47
CA ILE A 104 1.90 -15.90 -17.44
C ILE A 104 1.92 -17.43 -17.40
N ARG A 105 1.87 -18.04 -16.21
CA ARG A 105 1.82 -19.50 -16.07
C ARG A 105 0.52 -20.10 -16.62
N LEU A 106 -0.63 -19.47 -16.38
CA LEU A 106 -1.91 -19.94 -16.90
C LEU A 106 -1.91 -19.88 -18.43
N PHE A 107 -1.44 -18.77 -19.00
CA PHE A 107 -1.29 -18.61 -20.44
C PHE A 107 -0.33 -19.66 -21.04
N ALA A 108 0.80 -19.92 -20.38
CA ALA A 108 1.75 -20.96 -20.79
C ALA A 108 1.16 -22.38 -20.74
N LEU A 109 0.17 -22.62 -19.88
CA LEU A 109 -0.58 -23.88 -19.78
C LEU A 109 -1.75 -23.97 -20.77
N GLY A 110 -1.99 -22.93 -21.58
CA GLY A 110 -3.06 -22.91 -22.59
C GLY A 110 -4.43 -22.51 -22.07
N MET A 111 -4.50 -21.74 -20.98
CA MET A 111 -5.73 -21.07 -20.50
C MET A 111 -5.87 -19.65 -21.04
#